data_AF-A0A957RG37-F1
#
_entry.id   AF-A0A957RG37-F1
#
_cell.length_a   1.000
_cell.length_b   1.000
_cell.length_c   1.000
_cell.angle_alpha   90.00
_cell.angle_beta   90.00
_cell.angle_gamma   90.00
#
_symmetry.space_group_name_H-M   'P 1'
#
loop_
_entity.id
_entity.type
_entity.pdbx_description
1 polymer ?
#
loop_
_entity_poly.entity_id
_entity_poly.type
_entity_poly.pdbx_seq_one_letter_code
_entity_poly.pdbx_strand_id
1 'polypeptide(L)'
;MTDAIHPPQNAPDELAAALRVETRPQRLIAARYAELPAPAMGPMQEVALDVGITAYHGTLELAGLVFKGYHEHQLLFEQRWPARVIQARTGEENLVMEAGTGIAVRGLHFMLHAYEPLTMLEVTAVAKPADGGETVQGLAHVPVIHHEQQTDLYFPLRGAWWTIQAGDWSDLHKMEAFSQAYALDFVKLGPDNRYFSNDGHALEDHYSWNQPVYATAGGKIAHIRYDMPDLAPGLAPDLRIFQQDPRRLLGNAVAISHANGEFSYYGHLRQASLEVHEGQMVKRGALLGYVGNSGQSPGPHLHFHLQEGPYPFLDQGLPVKFSNFGVADQFFTRPMVIPTRTIVFGPEEPA
;
A
#
# COMPACT_ATOMS: atom_id res chain seq x y z
N MET A 1 -10.27 -22.72 -18.19
CA MET A 1 -9.11 -22.62 -19.09
C MET A 1 -8.33 -21.42 -18.61
N THR A 2 -7.19 -21.66 -17.98
CA THR A 2 -6.32 -20.64 -17.38
C THR A 2 -5.40 -20.12 -18.48
N ASP A 3 -5.69 -18.94 -19.01
CA ASP A 3 -4.72 -18.22 -19.83
C ASP A 3 -3.58 -17.80 -18.90
N ALA A 4 -2.45 -18.48 -19.06
CA ALA A 4 -1.19 -18.09 -18.45
C ALA A 4 -0.86 -16.68 -18.95
N ILE A 5 -0.76 -15.72 -18.04
CA ILE A 5 -0.22 -14.40 -18.32
C ILE A 5 1.24 -14.62 -18.72
N HIS A 6 1.50 -14.69 -20.03
CA HIS A 6 2.85 -14.58 -20.54
C HIS A 6 3.35 -13.16 -20.26
N PRO A 7 4.57 -12.98 -19.72
CA PRO A 7 5.18 -11.66 -19.73
C PRO A 7 5.22 -11.16 -21.18
N PRO A 8 5.02 -9.85 -21.43
CA PRO A 8 5.14 -9.32 -22.78
C PRO A 8 6.49 -9.74 -23.36
N GLN A 9 6.47 -10.36 -24.54
CA GLN A 9 7.70 -10.61 -25.28
C GLN A 9 8.24 -9.25 -25.70
N ASN A 10 9.37 -8.84 -25.10
CA ASN A 10 10.00 -7.57 -25.37
C ASN A 10 10.29 -7.40 -26.87
N ALA A 11 10.02 -6.21 -27.40
CA ALA A 11 10.37 -5.86 -28.76
C ALA A 11 11.90 -5.99 -28.97
N PRO A 12 12.38 -6.42 -30.15
CA PRO A 12 13.81 -6.62 -30.43
C PRO A 12 14.71 -5.41 -30.15
N ASP A 13 14.15 -4.19 -30.18
CA ASP A 13 14.88 -2.93 -29.97
C ASP A 13 15.22 -2.64 -28.50
N GLU A 14 14.51 -3.21 -27.51
CA GLU A 14 14.83 -2.99 -26.09
C GLU A 14 16.14 -3.67 -25.65
N LEU A 15 16.54 -4.75 -26.32
CA LEU A 15 17.79 -5.48 -26.05
C LEU A 15 19.05 -4.72 -26.51
N ALA A 16 18.89 -3.68 -27.33
CA ALA A 16 19.99 -2.85 -27.83
C ALA A 16 20.38 -1.71 -26.87
N ALA A 17 19.54 -1.36 -25.90
CA ALA A 17 19.81 -0.26 -24.97
C ALA A 17 20.87 -0.65 -23.92
N ALA A 18 21.90 0.18 -23.74
CA ALA A 18 22.94 -0.04 -22.72
C ALA A 18 22.39 0.05 -21.28
N LEU A 19 21.30 0.81 -21.09
CA LEU A 19 20.66 1.08 -19.81
C LEU A 19 19.15 0.86 -19.92
N ARG A 20 18.59 0.04 -19.05
CA ARG A 20 17.14 -0.22 -18.99
C ARG A 20 16.58 0.33 -17.69
N VAL A 21 15.40 0.93 -17.78
CA VAL A 21 14.63 1.42 -16.63
C VAL A 21 13.31 0.68 -16.61
N GLU A 22 12.97 0.12 -15.46
CA GLU A 22 11.70 -0.55 -15.23
C GLU A 22 11.08 -0.01 -13.94
N THR A 23 9.75 0.02 -13.89
CA THR A 23 9.03 0.36 -12.66
C THR A 23 8.21 -0.81 -12.17
N ARG A 24 8.04 -0.88 -10.85
CA ARG A 24 7.10 -1.78 -10.20
C ARG A 24 6.16 -0.93 -9.34
N PRO A 25 4.84 -0.93 -9.60
CA PRO A 25 4.18 -1.62 -10.72
C PRO A 25 4.47 -0.97 -12.09
N GLN A 26 4.18 -1.70 -13.19
CA GLN A 26 4.34 -1.21 -14.58
C GLN A 26 3.24 -0.23 -15.01
N ARG A 27 2.17 -0.15 -14.22
CA ARG A 27 1.07 0.81 -14.33
C ARG A 27 0.78 1.28 -12.91
N LEU A 28 0.67 2.58 -12.66
CA LEU A 28 0.37 3.08 -11.32
C LEU A 28 -1.14 3.26 -11.14
N ILE A 29 -1.62 3.00 -9.94
CA ILE A 29 -2.93 3.46 -9.47
C ILE A 29 -2.66 4.68 -8.61
N ALA A 30 -3.24 5.82 -8.96
CA ALA A 30 -3.15 7.03 -8.16
C ALA A 30 -4.32 7.11 -7.17
N ALA A 31 -4.03 7.52 -5.94
CA ALA A 31 -5.05 8.04 -5.04
C ALA A 31 -5.27 9.53 -5.31
N ARG A 32 -6.52 9.97 -5.17
CA ARG A 32 -6.91 11.36 -5.34
C ARG A 32 -7.77 11.83 -4.17
N TYR A 33 -7.31 12.90 -3.54
CA TYR A 33 -7.89 13.53 -2.36
C TYR A 33 -8.49 14.88 -2.78
N ALA A 34 -9.73 14.85 -3.26
CA ALA A 34 -10.47 16.07 -3.63
C ALA A 34 -11.44 16.51 -2.53
N GLU A 35 -11.94 15.56 -1.72
CA GLU A 35 -12.87 15.80 -0.63
C GLU A 35 -12.40 14.99 0.58
N LEU A 36 -11.97 15.69 1.64
CA LEU A 36 -11.57 15.08 2.91
C LEU A 36 -12.52 15.56 4.02
N PRO A 37 -12.84 14.72 5.03
CA PRO A 37 -13.59 15.15 6.21
C PRO A 37 -12.87 16.27 6.98
N ALA A 38 -11.56 16.11 7.19
CA ALA A 38 -10.64 17.11 7.73
C ALA A 38 -9.18 16.60 7.59
N PRO A 39 -8.18 17.47 7.43
CA PRO A 39 -8.29 18.89 7.12
C PRO A 39 -8.81 19.11 5.70
N ALA A 40 -9.49 20.23 5.47
CA ALA A 40 -9.81 20.66 4.11
C ALA A 40 -8.52 21.06 3.40
N MET A 41 -8.16 20.33 2.35
CA MET A 41 -7.02 20.63 1.50
C MET A 41 -7.49 20.78 0.07
N GLY A 42 -6.76 21.55 -0.73
CA GLY A 42 -6.98 21.58 -2.17
C GLY A 42 -6.73 20.20 -2.79
N PRO A 43 -7.19 19.93 -4.03
CA PRO A 43 -7.03 18.63 -4.66
C PRO A 43 -5.58 18.16 -4.67
N MET A 44 -5.38 16.96 -4.14
CA MET A 44 -4.10 16.28 -4.11
C MET A 44 -4.22 14.92 -4.77
N GLN A 45 -3.11 14.45 -5.29
CA GLN A 45 -2.98 13.08 -5.78
C GLN A 45 -1.61 12.53 -5.45
N GLU A 46 -1.54 11.21 -5.40
CA GLU A 46 -0.31 10.52 -5.11
C GLU A 46 -0.17 9.22 -5.88
N VAL A 47 1.08 8.81 -6.06
CA VAL A 47 1.47 7.53 -6.65
C VAL A 47 2.65 6.96 -5.89
N ALA A 48 2.71 5.62 -5.81
CA ALA A 48 3.83 4.89 -5.23
C ALA A 48 4.43 3.91 -6.26
N LEU A 49 5.75 3.77 -6.25
CA LEU A 49 6.49 2.87 -7.14
C LEU A 49 7.89 2.54 -6.63
N ASP A 50 8.46 1.46 -7.16
CA ASP A 50 9.88 1.17 -7.16
C ASP A 50 10.43 1.36 -8.58
N VAL A 51 11.70 1.78 -8.68
CA VAL A 51 12.42 1.92 -9.96
C VAL A 51 13.63 1.02 -9.97
N GLY A 52 13.70 0.11 -10.95
CA GLY A 52 14.85 -0.72 -11.24
C GLY A 52 15.63 -0.17 -12.43
N ILE A 53 16.95 -0.09 -12.30
CA ILE A 53 17.86 0.44 -13.32
C ILE A 53 18.92 -0.62 -13.56
N THR A 54 19.02 -1.15 -14.78
CA THR A 54 19.93 -2.25 -15.11
C THR A 54 20.87 -1.85 -16.24
N ALA A 55 22.17 -2.09 -16.06
CA ALA A 55 23.16 -1.98 -17.12
C ALA A 55 23.21 -3.30 -17.89
N TYR A 56 23.05 -3.27 -19.21
CA TYR A 56 23.12 -4.47 -20.05
C TYR A 56 24.47 -4.60 -20.77
N HIS A 57 25.04 -3.46 -21.20
CA HIS A 57 26.23 -3.43 -22.04
C HIS A 57 27.31 -2.53 -21.42
N GLY A 58 28.34 -3.16 -20.86
CA GLY A 58 29.45 -2.47 -20.20
C GLY A 58 29.12 -2.01 -18.78
N THR A 59 30.14 -1.48 -18.10
CA THR A 59 30.03 -0.93 -16.76
C THR A 59 29.59 0.53 -16.83
N LEU A 60 28.52 0.87 -16.13
CA LEU A 60 27.92 2.21 -16.11
C LEU A 60 27.88 2.76 -14.69
N GLU A 61 28.15 4.05 -14.52
CA GLU A 61 27.92 4.78 -13.27
C GLU A 61 26.65 5.63 -13.39
N LEU A 62 25.65 5.38 -12.54
CA LEU A 62 24.40 6.13 -12.54
C LEU A 62 24.65 7.57 -12.04
N ALA A 63 24.44 8.54 -12.93
CA ALA A 63 24.66 9.95 -12.66
C ALA A 63 23.42 10.66 -12.08
N GLY A 64 22.22 10.16 -12.38
CA GLY A 64 20.99 10.73 -11.85
C GLY A 64 19.70 10.11 -12.40
N LEU A 65 18.59 10.53 -11.80
CA LEU A 65 17.22 10.21 -12.19
C LEU A 65 16.43 11.50 -12.47
N VAL A 66 15.54 11.45 -13.44
CA VAL A 66 14.58 12.52 -13.74
C VAL A 66 13.18 11.93 -13.76
N PHE A 67 12.29 12.52 -12.97
CA PHE A 67 10.88 12.17 -12.91
C PHE A 67 10.08 13.30 -13.52
N LYS A 68 9.19 13.00 -14.46
CA LYS A 68 8.23 13.97 -14.99
C LYS A 68 6.83 13.41 -14.95
N GLY A 69 5.89 14.17 -14.41
CA GLY A 69 4.48 13.80 -14.39
C GLY A 69 3.68 14.62 -15.39
N TYR A 70 2.75 13.96 -16.09
CA TYR A 70 1.93 14.59 -17.12
C TYR A 70 0.44 14.34 -16.90
N HIS A 71 -0.37 15.35 -17.27
CA HIS A 71 -1.77 15.17 -17.63
C HIS A 71 -1.88 15.21 -19.15
N GLU A 72 -2.14 14.07 -19.77
CA GLU A 72 -2.04 13.86 -21.21
C GLU A 72 -0.65 14.33 -21.73
N HIS A 73 -0.61 15.46 -22.44
CA HIS A 73 0.61 16.06 -22.97
C HIS A 73 1.15 17.23 -22.13
N GLN A 74 0.41 17.68 -21.12
CA GLN A 74 0.79 18.80 -20.27
C GLN A 74 1.68 18.33 -19.11
N LEU A 75 2.89 18.90 -19.01
CA LEU A 75 3.79 18.67 -17.89
C LEU A 75 3.19 19.29 -16.61
N LEU A 76 2.95 18.46 -15.59
CA LEU A 76 2.50 18.89 -14.27
C LEU A 76 3.67 19.16 -13.33
N PHE A 77 4.69 18.30 -13.35
CA PHE A 77 5.88 18.46 -12.52
C PHE A 77 7.11 17.81 -13.14
N GLU A 78 8.29 18.30 -12.76
CA GLU A 78 9.58 17.68 -13.03
C GLU A 78 10.43 17.69 -11.75
N GLN A 79 11.04 16.54 -11.42
CA GLN A 79 11.98 16.42 -10.31
C GLN A 79 13.27 15.74 -10.78
N ARG A 80 14.41 16.37 -10.48
CA ARG A 80 15.74 15.87 -10.86
C ARG A 80 16.53 15.44 -9.63
N TRP A 81 16.95 14.20 -9.61
CA TRP A 81 17.73 13.60 -8.52
C TRP A 81 19.15 13.34 -9.01
N PRO A 82 20.15 14.13 -8.55
CA PRO A 82 21.55 13.83 -8.82
C PRO A 82 21.98 12.57 -8.05
N ALA A 83 23.09 11.94 -8.48
CA ALA A 83 23.68 10.75 -7.85
C ALA A 83 23.67 10.77 -6.30
N ARG A 84 24.07 11.88 -5.68
CA ARG A 84 24.07 12.03 -4.21
C ARG A 84 22.72 11.78 -3.54
N VAL A 85 21.60 12.11 -4.20
CA VAL A 85 20.25 11.87 -3.68
C VAL A 85 19.91 10.38 -3.77
N ILE A 86 20.35 9.73 -4.85
CA ILE A 86 20.15 8.30 -5.04
C ILE A 86 20.95 7.52 -3.99
N GLN A 87 22.24 7.83 -3.82
CA GLN A 87 23.09 7.24 -2.77
C GLN A 87 22.48 7.40 -1.38
N ALA A 88 22.01 8.60 -1.04
CA ALA A 88 21.37 8.85 0.26
C ALA A 88 20.09 8.03 0.47
N ARG A 89 19.37 7.68 -0.61
CA ARG A 89 18.14 6.88 -0.53
C ARG A 89 18.39 5.38 -0.54
N THR A 90 19.36 4.91 -1.32
CA THR A 90 19.66 3.48 -1.45
C THR A 90 20.63 3.00 -0.37
N GLY A 91 21.41 3.91 0.24
CA GLY A 91 22.50 3.57 1.14
C GLY A 91 23.76 3.07 0.44
N GLU A 92 23.80 3.12 -0.90
CA GLU A 92 24.92 2.63 -1.70
C GLU A 92 26.11 3.59 -1.65
N GLU A 93 27.31 3.06 -1.42
CA GLU A 93 28.56 3.85 -1.38
C GLU A 93 28.91 4.43 -2.75
N ASN A 94 28.65 3.67 -3.82
CA ASN A 94 28.81 4.09 -5.21
C ASN A 94 27.63 3.60 -6.04
N LEU A 95 27.42 4.19 -7.22
CA LEU A 95 26.31 3.83 -8.10
C LEU A 95 26.81 3.16 -9.39
N VAL A 96 27.85 2.34 -9.27
CA VAL A 96 28.42 1.59 -10.40
C VAL A 96 27.62 0.31 -10.62
N MET A 97 27.23 0.08 -11.86
CA MET A 97 26.51 -1.10 -12.32
C MET A 97 27.37 -1.82 -13.36
N GLU A 98 27.82 -3.02 -13.04
CA GLU A 98 28.44 -3.92 -14.01
C GLU A 98 27.40 -4.44 -15.02
N ALA A 99 27.86 -4.91 -16.18
CA ALA A 99 26.96 -5.50 -17.17
C ALA A 99 26.18 -6.68 -16.57
N GLY A 100 24.84 -6.63 -16.68
CA GLY A 100 23.93 -7.59 -16.11
C GLY A 100 23.52 -7.31 -14.65
N THR A 101 24.03 -6.25 -14.03
CA THR A 101 23.64 -5.83 -12.67
C THR A 101 22.90 -4.49 -12.69
N GLY A 102 22.35 -4.09 -11.55
CA GLY A 102 21.50 -2.91 -11.47
C GLY A 102 21.28 -2.39 -10.06
N ILE A 103 20.67 -1.21 -9.99
CA ILE A 103 20.31 -0.51 -8.76
C ILE A 103 18.79 -0.43 -8.68
N ALA A 104 18.24 -0.77 -7.51
CA ALA A 104 16.83 -0.59 -7.21
C ALA A 104 16.65 0.60 -6.26
N VAL A 105 15.86 1.59 -6.68
CA VAL A 105 15.42 2.69 -5.82
C VAL A 105 13.99 2.41 -5.40
N ARG A 106 13.79 2.08 -4.12
CA ARG A 106 12.54 1.53 -3.59
C ARG A 106 11.80 2.49 -2.66
N GLY A 107 10.50 2.26 -2.48
CA GLY A 107 9.63 3.04 -1.60
C GLY A 107 9.46 4.48 -2.08
N LEU A 108 9.44 4.70 -3.41
CA LEU A 108 9.19 6.02 -3.96
C LEU A 108 7.71 6.34 -3.86
N HIS A 109 7.39 7.51 -3.34
CA HIS A 109 6.04 8.06 -3.40
C HIS A 109 6.13 9.54 -3.81
N PHE A 110 5.22 9.93 -4.69
CA PHE A 110 5.11 11.31 -5.16
C PHE A 110 3.75 11.83 -4.75
N MET A 111 3.76 12.99 -4.10
CA MET A 111 2.56 13.73 -3.75
C MET A 111 2.53 15.01 -4.58
N LEU A 112 1.42 15.23 -5.27
CA LEU A 112 1.25 16.34 -6.20
C LEU A 112 -0.03 17.11 -5.86
N HIS A 113 0.14 18.41 -5.63
CA HIS A 113 -0.98 19.35 -5.64
C HIS A 113 -1.31 19.69 -7.10
N ALA A 114 -2.42 19.19 -7.61
CA ALA A 114 -2.89 19.51 -8.95
C ALA A 114 -4.40 19.28 -9.07
N TYR A 115 -5.04 20.11 -9.89
CA TYR A 115 -6.46 19.97 -10.24
C TYR A 115 -6.65 18.97 -11.38
N GLU A 116 -5.64 18.81 -12.23
CA GLU A 116 -5.62 17.88 -13.35
C GLU A 116 -5.14 16.49 -12.88
N PRO A 117 -5.80 15.40 -13.30
CA PRO A 117 -5.33 14.05 -12.95
C PRO A 117 -4.00 13.74 -13.63
N LEU A 118 -3.04 13.21 -12.87
CA LEU A 118 -1.83 12.60 -13.42
C LEU A 118 -2.23 11.38 -14.25
N THR A 119 -1.80 11.33 -15.50
CA THR A 119 -2.09 10.22 -16.43
C THR A 119 -0.84 9.45 -16.84
N MET A 120 0.35 10.02 -16.66
CA MET A 120 1.61 9.41 -17.04
C MET A 120 2.75 9.89 -16.14
N LEU A 121 3.63 8.97 -15.75
CA LEU A 121 4.92 9.27 -15.16
C LEU A 121 6.04 8.83 -16.12
N GLU A 122 6.96 9.74 -16.42
CA GLU A 122 8.19 9.45 -17.15
C GLU A 122 9.35 9.37 -16.16
N VAL A 123 10.11 8.27 -16.22
CA VAL A 123 11.31 8.06 -15.40
C VAL A 123 12.51 7.90 -16.32
N THR A 124 13.43 8.85 -16.28
CA THR A 124 14.69 8.80 -17.05
C THR A 124 15.86 8.52 -16.11
N ALA A 125 16.64 7.49 -16.39
CA ALA A 125 17.94 7.27 -15.78
C ALA A 125 19.05 7.77 -16.70
N VAL A 126 20.04 8.45 -16.13
CA VAL A 126 21.20 8.98 -16.85
C VAL A 126 22.45 8.36 -16.27
N ALA A 127 23.26 7.71 -17.10
CA ALA A 127 24.48 7.02 -16.64
C ALA A 127 25.68 7.32 -17.56
N LYS A 128 26.88 7.24 -16.99
CA LYS A 128 28.14 7.44 -17.70
C LYS A 128 28.88 6.10 -17.84
N PRO A 129 29.39 5.76 -19.04
CA PRO A 129 30.27 4.62 -19.20
C PRO A 129 31.57 4.78 -18.41
N ALA A 130 32.02 3.70 -17.75
CA ALA A 130 33.25 3.70 -16.98
C ALA A 130 34.52 3.88 -17.84
N ASP A 131 34.42 3.58 -19.14
CA ASP A 131 35.51 3.75 -20.13
C ASP A 131 35.60 5.18 -20.70
N GLY A 132 34.77 6.11 -20.22
CA GLY A 132 34.78 7.50 -20.66
C GLY A 132 34.00 7.77 -21.95
N GLY A 133 33.16 6.83 -22.39
CA GLY A 133 32.23 7.00 -23.52
C GLY A 133 31.14 8.06 -23.27
N GLU A 134 30.26 8.24 -24.27
CA GLU A 134 29.14 9.17 -24.18
C GLU A 134 28.12 8.76 -23.11
N THR A 135 27.45 9.75 -22.52
CA THR A 135 26.39 9.51 -21.53
C THR A 135 25.23 8.76 -22.17
N VAL A 136 24.77 7.72 -21.50
CA VAL A 136 23.62 6.91 -21.93
C VAL A 136 22.40 7.22 -21.09
N GLN A 137 21.22 7.04 -21.68
CA GLN A 137 19.93 7.24 -21.01
C GLN A 137 19.03 6.02 -21.18
N GLY A 138 18.28 5.72 -20.14
CA GLY A 138 17.19 4.74 -20.15
C GLY A 138 15.90 5.44 -19.73
N LEU A 139 14.77 5.00 -20.29
CA LEU A 139 13.49 5.67 -20.12
C LEU A 139 12.40 4.63 -19.82
N ALA A 140 11.52 4.95 -18.87
CA ALA A 140 10.28 4.23 -18.65
C ALA A 140 9.09 5.21 -18.70
N HIS A 141 8.07 4.87 -19.48
CA HIS A 141 6.77 5.52 -19.47
C HIS A 141 5.80 4.66 -18.66
N VAL A 142 5.27 5.21 -17.59
CA VAL A 142 4.44 4.49 -16.63
C VAL A 142 3.03 5.09 -16.65
N PRO A 143 2.04 4.40 -17.24
CA PRO A 143 0.67 4.88 -17.25
C PRO A 143 0.12 4.99 -15.82
N VAL A 144 -0.61 6.07 -15.56
CA VAL A 144 -1.28 6.30 -14.28
C VAL A 144 -2.78 6.25 -14.50
N ILE A 145 -3.48 5.41 -13.75
CA ILE A 145 -4.95 5.38 -13.75
C ILE A 145 -5.49 5.79 -12.39
N HIS A 146 -6.75 6.19 -12.39
CA HIS A 146 -7.50 6.50 -11.17
C HIS A 146 -8.54 5.41 -10.97
N HIS A 147 -8.53 4.79 -9.79
CA HIS A 147 -9.51 3.77 -9.44
C HIS A 147 -10.80 4.44 -8.95
N GLU A 148 -11.93 4.04 -9.53
CA GLU A 148 -13.25 4.34 -8.99
C GLU A 148 -13.73 3.14 -8.16
N GLN A 149 -13.83 3.35 -6.85
CA GLN A 149 -14.30 2.33 -5.93
C GLN A 149 -15.77 1.99 -6.24
N GLN A 150 -16.03 0.75 -6.60
CA GLN A 150 -17.35 0.21 -6.92
C GLN A 150 -18.02 -0.39 -5.70
N THR A 151 -17.27 -0.97 -4.77
CA THR A 151 -17.83 -1.53 -3.54
C THR A 151 -18.05 -0.44 -2.51
N ASP A 152 -19.28 -0.31 -2.02
CA ASP A 152 -19.57 0.52 -0.86
C ASP A 152 -19.10 -0.20 0.42
N LEU A 153 -17.99 0.27 0.99
CA LEU A 153 -17.33 -0.34 2.15
C LEU A 153 -17.77 0.37 3.43
N TYR A 154 -18.53 -0.31 4.29
CA TYR A 154 -18.86 0.23 5.61
C TYR A 154 -17.66 0.15 6.54
N PHE A 155 -17.53 1.10 7.46
CA PHE A 155 -16.46 1.05 8.46
C PHE A 155 -16.50 -0.25 9.30
N PRO A 156 -15.39 -1.01 9.41
CA PRO A 156 -15.40 -2.38 9.91
C PRO A 156 -15.41 -2.51 11.44
N LEU A 157 -15.36 -1.39 12.16
CA LEU A 157 -15.15 -1.35 13.61
C LEU A 157 -16.27 -0.59 14.31
N ARG A 158 -16.31 -0.66 15.65
CA ARG A 158 -17.36 -0.07 16.50
C ARG A 158 -16.77 0.83 17.59
N GLY A 159 -17.42 1.96 17.87
CA GLY A 159 -16.94 2.95 18.82
C GLY A 159 -15.80 3.82 18.27
N ALA A 160 -15.00 4.42 19.14
CA ALA A 160 -13.93 5.36 18.77
C ALA A 160 -12.60 4.66 18.42
N TRP A 161 -12.06 4.99 17.26
CA TRP A 161 -10.81 4.47 16.73
C TRP A 161 -9.93 5.59 16.20
N TRP A 162 -8.64 5.50 16.44
CA TRP A 162 -7.65 6.39 15.88
C TRP A 162 -7.02 5.73 14.65
N THR A 163 -7.09 6.43 13.52
CA THR A 163 -6.44 6.01 12.27
C THR A 163 -4.98 6.43 12.35
N ILE A 164 -4.11 5.54 12.81
CA ILE A 164 -2.69 5.87 13.06
C ILE A 164 -1.90 5.99 11.76
N GLN A 165 -2.32 5.24 10.74
CA GLN A 165 -1.89 5.31 9.36
C GLN A 165 -3.15 5.18 8.50
N ALA A 166 -3.27 6.01 7.48
CA ALA A 166 -4.25 5.85 6.42
C ALA A 166 -3.52 5.83 5.09
N GLY A 167 -4.24 5.56 4.00
CA GLY A 167 -3.64 5.50 2.68
C GLY A 167 -3.10 6.83 2.13
N ASP A 168 -2.94 7.90 2.93
CA ASP A 168 -2.60 9.25 2.49
C ASP A 168 -1.10 9.61 2.58
N TRP A 169 -0.76 10.89 2.46
CA TRP A 169 0.61 11.41 2.35
C TRP A 169 1.50 11.19 3.57
N SER A 170 0.93 10.78 4.71
CA SER A 170 1.70 10.49 5.92
C SER A 170 1.93 9.00 6.17
N ASP A 171 1.53 8.16 5.21
CA ASP A 171 1.57 6.71 5.29
C ASP A 171 2.96 6.11 5.03
N LEU A 172 3.34 5.15 5.87
CA LEU A 172 4.54 4.34 5.68
C LEU A 172 4.28 3.06 4.89
N HIS A 173 3.03 2.61 4.69
CA HIS A 173 2.75 1.39 3.91
C HIS A 173 3.14 1.52 2.43
N LYS A 174 3.32 2.76 1.93
CA LYS A 174 3.93 3.06 0.62
C LYS A 174 5.36 2.55 0.47
N MET A 175 6.02 2.19 1.57
CA MET A 175 7.37 1.60 1.60
C MET A 175 7.34 0.06 1.69
N GLU A 176 6.17 -0.56 1.76
CA GLU A 176 6.00 -2.00 1.95
C GLU A 176 5.65 -2.71 0.62
N ALA A 177 4.90 -3.82 0.69
CA ALA A 177 4.31 -4.43 -0.50
C ALA A 177 3.36 -3.45 -1.18
N PHE A 178 3.42 -3.37 -2.51
CA PHE A 178 2.63 -2.40 -3.28
C PHE A 178 1.11 -2.64 -3.21
N SER A 179 0.64 -3.80 -2.73
CA SER A 179 -0.77 -4.00 -2.38
C SER A 179 -1.23 -3.14 -1.21
N GLN A 180 -0.29 -2.67 -0.39
CA GLN A 180 -0.54 -1.92 0.84
C GLN A 180 -0.33 -0.42 0.67
N ALA A 181 -0.05 0.08 -0.55
CA ALA A 181 0.25 1.51 -0.78
C ALA A 181 -0.83 2.49 -0.27
N TYR A 182 -2.05 1.98 -0.09
CA TYR A 182 -3.22 2.72 0.42
C TYR A 182 -3.87 2.04 1.64
N ALA A 183 -3.09 1.27 2.39
CA ALA A 183 -3.56 0.58 3.58
C ALA A 183 -3.87 1.56 4.74
N LEU A 184 -4.63 1.07 5.72
CA LEU A 184 -5.04 1.83 6.89
C LEU A 184 -4.88 0.97 8.14
N ASP A 185 -4.34 1.58 9.19
CA ASP A 185 -4.20 0.99 10.51
C ASP A 185 -5.06 1.72 11.53
N PHE A 186 -5.89 0.95 12.24
CA PHE A 186 -6.81 1.45 13.25
C PHE A 186 -6.48 0.91 14.63
N VAL A 187 -6.34 1.83 15.59
CA VAL A 187 -6.11 1.55 17.00
C VAL A 187 -7.28 2.07 17.82
N LYS A 188 -7.81 1.28 18.75
CA LYS A 188 -8.93 1.72 19.58
C LYS A 188 -8.46 2.70 20.64
N LEU A 189 -9.24 3.76 20.86
CA LEU A 189 -9.05 4.66 21.98
C LEU A 189 -9.90 4.22 23.17
N GLY A 190 -9.28 4.18 24.36
CA GLY A 190 -9.97 3.98 25.63
C GLY A 190 -10.63 5.26 26.15
N PRO A 191 -11.35 5.17 27.29
CA PRO A 191 -12.04 6.30 27.91
C PRO A 191 -11.12 7.48 28.31
N ASP A 192 -9.83 7.22 28.44
CA ASP A 192 -8.77 8.18 28.77
C ASP A 192 -8.08 8.77 27.52
N ASN A 193 -8.60 8.49 26.31
CA ASN A 193 -8.00 8.84 25.02
C ASN A 193 -6.59 8.25 24.82
N ARG A 194 -6.23 7.18 25.54
CA ARG A 194 -5.02 6.40 25.30
C ARG A 194 -5.35 5.17 24.48
N TYR A 195 -4.35 4.61 23.81
CA TYR A 195 -4.50 3.37 23.04
C TYR A 195 -4.16 2.10 23.87
N PHE A 196 -3.54 2.27 25.04
CA PHE A 196 -3.36 1.23 26.05
C PHE A 196 -3.48 1.79 27.46
N SER A 197 -3.77 0.90 28.40
CA SER A 197 -3.71 1.09 29.85
C SER A 197 -2.40 0.53 30.43
N ASN A 198 -2.11 0.76 31.70
CA ASN A 198 -0.86 0.30 32.36
C ASN A 198 0.40 0.74 31.59
N ASP A 199 1.35 -0.17 31.35
CA ASP A 199 2.60 0.07 30.60
C ASP A 199 2.53 -0.40 29.14
N GLY A 200 1.46 -1.09 28.74
CA GLY A 200 1.22 -1.52 27.35
C GLY A 200 2.05 -2.73 26.93
N HIS A 201 2.69 -3.45 27.87
CA HIS A 201 3.51 -4.61 27.56
C HIS A 201 2.71 -5.91 27.43
N ALA A 202 1.49 -5.98 27.98
CA ALA A 202 0.57 -7.09 27.75
C ALA A 202 -0.38 -6.78 26.59
N LEU A 203 -0.84 -7.81 25.88
CA LEU A 203 -1.83 -7.64 24.81
C LEU A 203 -3.14 -7.06 25.35
N GLU A 204 -3.54 -7.52 26.53
CA GLU A 204 -4.74 -7.12 27.25
C GLU A 204 -4.73 -5.66 27.71
N ASP A 205 -3.57 -5.02 27.76
CA ASP A 205 -3.46 -3.60 28.09
C ASP A 205 -4.00 -2.70 26.97
N HIS A 206 -3.98 -3.18 25.72
CA HIS A 206 -4.37 -2.41 24.54
C HIS A 206 -5.87 -2.46 24.32
N TYR A 207 -6.50 -1.29 24.20
CA TYR A 207 -7.95 -1.23 24.01
C TYR A 207 -8.40 -1.84 22.67
N SER A 208 -7.49 -1.93 21.68
CA SER A 208 -7.75 -2.61 20.41
C SER A 208 -7.86 -4.13 20.55
N TRP A 209 -7.20 -4.72 21.55
CA TRP A 209 -7.14 -6.17 21.68
C TRP A 209 -8.53 -6.78 21.82
N ASN A 210 -8.77 -7.87 21.10
CA ASN A 210 -10.02 -8.62 21.15
C ASN A 210 -11.27 -7.80 20.80
N GLN A 211 -11.13 -6.73 20.01
CA GLN A 211 -12.27 -6.00 19.47
C GLN A 211 -12.82 -6.71 18.23
N PRO A 212 -14.15 -6.78 18.04
CA PRO A 212 -14.74 -7.46 16.90
C PRO A 212 -14.47 -6.70 15.59
N VAL A 213 -14.17 -7.46 14.53
CA VAL A 213 -13.94 -6.96 13.16
C VAL A 213 -15.05 -7.48 12.26
N TYR A 214 -15.69 -6.57 11.53
CA TYR A 214 -16.84 -6.87 10.68
C TYR A 214 -16.51 -6.68 9.20
N ALA A 215 -17.14 -7.50 8.35
CA ALA A 215 -17.05 -7.36 6.90
C ALA A 215 -17.57 -5.98 6.45
N THR A 216 -16.73 -5.21 5.77
CA THR A 216 -17.04 -3.88 5.24
C THR A 216 -18.08 -3.95 4.11
N ALA A 217 -18.10 -5.06 3.37
CA ALA A 217 -19.10 -5.34 2.35
C ALA A 217 -19.34 -6.86 2.21
N GLY A 218 -20.41 -7.21 1.50
CA GLY A 218 -20.69 -8.61 1.18
C GLY A 218 -19.72 -9.13 0.11
N GLY A 219 -19.52 -10.44 0.11
CA GLY A 219 -18.63 -11.09 -0.86
C GLY A 219 -18.31 -12.54 -0.49
N LYS A 220 -17.38 -13.11 -1.24
CA LYS A 220 -16.86 -14.46 -0.99
C LYS A 220 -15.55 -14.34 -0.21
N ILE A 221 -15.40 -15.09 0.89
CA ILE A 221 -14.11 -15.25 1.57
C ILE A 221 -13.16 -15.94 0.59
N ALA A 222 -12.23 -15.17 0.04
CA ALA A 222 -11.30 -15.60 -1.00
C ALA A 222 -10.06 -16.26 -0.40
N HIS A 223 -9.64 -15.82 0.77
CA HIS A 223 -8.49 -16.34 1.47
C HIS A 223 -8.64 -16.14 2.99
N ILE A 224 -8.14 -17.09 3.77
CA ILE A 224 -7.90 -16.90 5.21
C ILE A 224 -6.49 -17.33 5.58
N ARG A 225 -5.95 -16.68 6.60
CA ARG A 225 -4.79 -17.16 7.36
C ARG A 225 -5.14 -17.20 8.84
N TYR A 226 -4.86 -18.32 9.48
CA TYR A 226 -5.24 -18.58 10.88
C TYR A 226 -4.12 -19.25 11.71
N ASP A 227 -2.94 -19.44 11.09
CA ASP A 227 -1.82 -20.21 11.66
C ASP A 227 -0.77 -19.35 12.37
N MET A 228 -1.02 -18.04 12.54
CA MET A 228 -0.05 -17.10 13.10
C MET A 228 -0.33 -16.84 14.59
N PRO A 229 0.66 -17.01 15.47
CA PRO A 229 0.49 -16.65 16.88
C PRO A 229 0.43 -15.13 17.06
N ASP A 230 -0.26 -14.68 18.10
CA ASP A 230 -0.10 -13.30 18.59
C ASP A 230 1.20 -13.19 19.39
N LEU A 231 1.97 -12.13 19.15
CA LEU A 231 3.19 -11.84 19.91
C LEU A 231 2.93 -10.71 20.91
N ALA A 232 3.68 -10.68 22.01
CA ALA A 232 3.61 -9.54 22.92
C ALA A 232 3.97 -8.23 22.17
N PRO A 233 3.34 -7.09 22.52
CA PRO A 233 3.65 -5.79 21.94
C PRO A 233 5.16 -5.50 21.90
N GLY A 234 5.63 -4.99 20.76
CA GLY A 234 7.06 -4.69 20.52
C GLY A 234 7.93 -5.88 20.14
N LEU A 235 7.43 -7.13 20.20
CA LEU A 235 8.16 -8.29 19.68
C LEU A 235 7.93 -8.46 18.18
N ALA A 236 9.02 -8.64 17.44
CA ALA A 236 8.95 -8.97 16.02
C ALA A 236 8.96 -10.49 15.79
N PRO A 237 8.17 -11.02 14.84
CA PRO A 237 8.29 -12.41 14.41
C PRO A 237 9.63 -12.68 13.71
N ASP A 238 10.00 -13.96 13.63
CA ASP A 238 11.15 -14.40 12.83
C ASP A 238 10.91 -14.11 11.35
N LEU A 239 11.69 -13.19 10.77
CA LEU A 239 11.53 -12.74 9.38
C LEU A 239 11.62 -13.88 8.34
N ARG A 240 12.24 -15.01 8.67
CA ARG A 240 12.34 -16.18 7.77
C ARG A 240 10.97 -16.78 7.44
N ILE A 241 9.98 -16.62 8.32
CA ILE A 241 8.61 -17.13 8.06
C ILE A 241 7.95 -16.43 6.87
N PHE A 242 8.36 -15.18 6.60
CA PHE A 242 7.87 -14.38 5.47
C PHE A 242 8.51 -14.77 4.15
N GLN A 243 9.74 -15.30 4.18
CA GLN A 243 10.40 -15.77 2.95
C GLN A 243 9.67 -16.97 2.32
N GLN A 244 9.08 -17.82 3.15
CA GLN A 244 8.33 -18.99 2.70
C GLN A 244 6.92 -18.63 2.21
N ASP A 245 6.28 -17.69 2.89
CA ASP A 245 4.97 -17.18 2.51
C ASP A 245 4.84 -15.72 2.92
N PRO A 246 5.04 -14.78 1.97
CA PRO A 246 5.00 -13.36 2.26
C PRO A 246 3.67 -12.89 2.86
N ARG A 247 2.55 -13.61 2.63
CA ARG A 247 1.23 -13.27 3.22
C ARG A 247 1.20 -13.34 4.74
N ARG A 248 2.18 -14.01 5.35
CA ARG A 248 2.34 -14.04 6.82
C ARG A 248 2.68 -12.66 7.41
N LEU A 249 3.13 -11.70 6.60
CA LEU A 249 3.30 -10.31 7.04
C LEU A 249 2.01 -9.76 7.66
N LEU A 250 0.86 -10.06 7.06
CA LEU A 250 -0.46 -9.66 7.54
C LEU A 250 -0.96 -10.46 8.76
N GLY A 251 -0.18 -11.42 9.28
CA GLY A 251 -0.61 -12.27 10.39
C GLY A 251 -1.78 -13.18 10.03
N ASN A 252 -2.68 -13.40 10.99
CA ASN A 252 -3.97 -13.99 10.68
C ASN A 252 -4.79 -12.94 9.93
N ALA A 253 -5.39 -13.35 8.83
CA ALA A 253 -6.03 -12.42 7.91
C ALA A 253 -7.23 -13.03 7.22
N VAL A 254 -8.14 -12.17 6.78
CA VAL A 254 -9.28 -12.53 5.94
C VAL A 254 -9.22 -11.65 4.68
N ALA A 255 -9.41 -12.26 3.51
CA ALA A 255 -9.62 -11.56 2.26
C ALA A 255 -11.03 -11.84 1.73
N ILE A 256 -11.76 -10.80 1.34
CA ILE A 256 -13.10 -10.91 0.75
C ILE A 256 -13.04 -10.43 -0.69
N SER A 257 -13.49 -11.27 -1.63
CA SER A 257 -13.72 -10.86 -3.01
C SER A 257 -15.12 -10.27 -3.16
N HIS A 258 -15.21 -9.07 -3.74
CA HIS A 258 -16.47 -8.39 -4.03
C HIS A 258 -17.00 -8.64 -5.46
N ALA A 259 -16.40 -9.59 -6.19
CA ALA A 259 -16.78 -10.03 -7.54
C ALA A 259 -16.67 -8.96 -8.65
N ASN A 260 -16.10 -7.79 -8.36
CA ASN A 260 -15.86 -6.68 -9.30
C ASN A 260 -14.35 -6.38 -9.49
N GLY A 261 -13.48 -7.29 -9.02
CA GLY A 261 -12.02 -7.10 -9.04
C GLY A 261 -11.45 -6.49 -7.76
N GLU A 262 -12.29 -5.99 -6.85
CA GLU A 262 -11.87 -5.47 -5.55
C GLU A 262 -11.83 -6.56 -4.48
N PHE A 263 -10.76 -6.56 -3.70
CA PHE A 263 -10.56 -7.46 -2.58
C PHE A 263 -10.22 -6.68 -1.33
N SER A 264 -11.05 -6.79 -0.28
CA SER A 264 -10.77 -6.20 1.03
C SER A 264 -9.99 -7.18 1.90
N TYR A 265 -8.90 -6.71 2.49
CA TYR A 265 -8.07 -7.48 3.43
C TYR A 265 -8.19 -6.92 4.85
N TYR A 266 -8.26 -7.83 5.81
CA TYR A 266 -8.26 -7.57 7.25
C TYR A 266 -7.08 -8.31 7.84
N GLY A 267 -6.05 -7.60 8.30
CA GLY A 267 -4.82 -8.15 8.85
C GLY A 267 -4.73 -8.09 10.37
N HIS A 268 -3.66 -8.69 10.89
CA HIS A 268 -3.29 -8.75 12.30
C HIS A 268 -4.38 -9.28 13.23
N LEU A 269 -5.24 -10.17 12.72
CA LEU A 269 -6.33 -10.74 13.49
C LEU A 269 -5.79 -11.68 14.59
N ARG A 270 -6.56 -11.82 15.66
CA ARG A 270 -6.17 -12.61 16.83
C ARG A 270 -6.10 -14.09 16.48
N GLN A 271 -5.09 -14.77 17.02
CA GLN A 271 -4.93 -16.21 16.96
C GLN A 271 -6.22 -16.92 17.40
N ALA A 272 -6.62 -17.92 16.61
CA ALA A 272 -7.80 -18.74 16.87
C ALA A 272 -9.11 -17.95 17.06
N SER A 273 -9.27 -16.82 16.36
CA SER A 273 -10.44 -15.92 16.51
C SER A 273 -11.29 -15.77 15.25
N LEU A 274 -10.92 -16.39 14.12
CA LEU A 274 -11.67 -16.24 12.88
C LEU A 274 -13.00 -16.99 12.96
N GLU A 275 -14.08 -16.31 12.57
CA GLU A 275 -15.46 -16.81 12.59
C GLU A 275 -15.96 -17.20 11.20
N VAL A 276 -15.05 -17.24 10.22
CA VAL A 276 -15.33 -17.52 8.82
C VAL A 276 -14.34 -18.51 8.23
N HIS A 277 -14.71 -19.14 7.11
CA HIS A 277 -13.84 -20.07 6.38
C HIS A 277 -13.74 -19.74 4.89
N GLU A 278 -12.68 -20.21 4.22
CA GLU A 278 -12.50 -20.02 2.78
C GLU A 278 -13.72 -20.53 1.99
N GLY A 279 -14.10 -19.78 0.96
CA GLY A 279 -15.24 -20.07 0.12
C GLY A 279 -16.60 -19.64 0.67
N GLN A 280 -16.70 -19.26 1.95
CA GLN A 280 -17.94 -18.80 2.56
C GLN A 280 -18.44 -17.50 1.90
N MET A 281 -19.75 -17.39 1.69
CA MET A 281 -20.39 -16.12 1.32
C MET A 281 -20.77 -15.37 2.60
N VAL A 282 -20.31 -14.13 2.72
CA VAL A 282 -20.64 -13.25 3.85
C VAL A 282 -21.42 -12.04 3.39
N LYS A 283 -22.28 -11.54 4.27
CA LYS A 283 -22.93 -10.24 4.09
C LYS A 283 -22.07 -9.16 4.74
N ARG A 284 -22.26 -7.91 4.30
CA ARG A 284 -21.79 -6.74 5.04
C ARG A 284 -22.20 -6.86 6.51
N GLY A 285 -21.31 -6.47 7.42
CA GLY A 285 -21.54 -6.54 8.86
C GLY A 285 -21.37 -7.93 9.47
N ALA A 286 -21.06 -8.98 8.70
CA ALA A 286 -20.75 -10.29 9.26
C ALA A 286 -19.48 -10.21 10.13
N LEU A 287 -19.49 -10.85 11.31
CA LEU A 287 -18.31 -10.99 12.15
C LEU A 287 -17.26 -11.85 11.44
N LEU A 288 -16.04 -11.33 11.30
CA LEU A 288 -14.93 -12.04 10.67
C LEU A 288 -13.99 -12.65 11.70
N GLY A 289 -13.82 -11.97 12.82
CA GLY A 289 -12.97 -12.36 13.92
C GLY A 289 -12.68 -11.17 14.81
N TYR A 290 -11.53 -11.19 15.48
CA TYR A 290 -11.18 -10.19 16.48
C TYR A 290 -9.79 -9.60 16.22
N VAL A 291 -9.61 -8.32 16.55
CA VAL A 291 -8.32 -7.64 16.47
C VAL A 291 -7.30 -8.34 17.36
N GLY A 292 -6.13 -8.63 16.80
CA GLY A 292 -5.02 -9.31 17.45
C GLY A 292 -3.72 -8.53 17.32
N ASN A 293 -2.61 -9.26 17.38
CA ASN A 293 -1.26 -8.77 17.20
C ASN A 293 -0.36 -9.82 16.51
N SER A 294 -0.94 -10.53 15.54
CA SER A 294 -0.24 -11.57 14.79
C SER A 294 0.46 -11.01 13.55
N GLY A 295 1.50 -11.69 13.08
CA GLY A 295 2.28 -11.23 11.93
C GLY A 295 3.23 -10.08 12.27
N GLN A 296 3.54 -9.24 11.28
CA GLN A 296 4.43 -8.09 11.47
C GLN A 296 3.64 -6.92 12.04
N SER A 297 3.45 -6.92 13.36
CA SER A 297 2.66 -5.91 14.06
C SER A 297 3.40 -5.41 15.31
N PRO A 298 3.53 -4.08 15.51
CA PRO A 298 4.19 -3.54 16.70
C PRO A 298 3.30 -3.61 17.97
N GLY A 299 1.99 -3.73 17.82
CA GLY A 299 1.01 -3.82 18.91
C GLY A 299 -0.42 -3.95 18.37
N PRO A 300 -1.42 -4.32 19.20
CA PRO A 300 -2.77 -4.60 18.73
C PRO A 300 -3.44 -3.47 17.91
N HIS A 301 -3.75 -3.77 16.65
CA HIS A 301 -4.45 -2.87 15.71
C HIS A 301 -5.11 -3.66 14.59
N LEU A 302 -6.07 -3.05 13.88
CA LEU A 302 -6.58 -3.61 12.63
C LEU A 302 -5.83 -2.97 11.45
N HIS A 303 -5.15 -3.79 10.67
CA HIS A 303 -4.72 -3.41 9.32
C HIS A 303 -5.83 -3.70 8.32
N PHE A 304 -6.11 -2.74 7.44
CA PHE A 304 -7.08 -2.87 6.37
C PHE A 304 -6.49 -2.34 5.06
N HIS A 305 -6.70 -3.05 3.96
CA HIS A 305 -6.51 -2.46 2.64
C HIS A 305 -7.48 -3.01 1.62
N LEU A 306 -7.64 -2.27 0.53
CA LEU A 306 -8.27 -2.73 -0.69
C LEU A 306 -7.18 -2.98 -1.72
N GLN A 307 -7.30 -4.05 -2.51
CA GLN A 307 -6.39 -4.32 -3.61
C GLN A 307 -7.11 -4.89 -4.82
N GLU A 308 -6.44 -4.83 -5.97
CA GLU A 308 -6.77 -5.69 -7.10
C GLU A 308 -6.53 -7.15 -6.66
N GLY A 309 -7.29 -8.10 -7.21
CA GLY A 309 -6.97 -9.54 -7.09
C GLY A 309 -6.74 -10.14 -5.68
N PRO A 310 -6.45 -11.45 -5.58
CA PRO A 310 -6.31 -12.16 -4.31
C PRO A 310 -4.86 -12.33 -3.81
N TYR A 311 -3.87 -11.69 -4.44
CA TYR A 311 -2.45 -11.91 -4.16
C TYR A 311 -1.74 -10.63 -3.71
N PRO A 312 -1.51 -10.44 -2.40
CA PRO A 312 -0.90 -9.21 -1.84
C PRO A 312 0.51 -8.84 -2.31
N PHE A 313 1.18 -9.70 -3.09
CA PHE A 313 2.53 -9.42 -3.61
C PHE A 313 2.56 -9.32 -5.13
N LEU A 314 1.42 -9.52 -5.79
CA LEU A 314 1.28 -9.44 -7.25
C LEU A 314 0.32 -8.33 -7.66
N ASP A 315 -0.71 -8.09 -6.84
CA ASP A 315 -1.76 -7.16 -7.15
C ASP A 315 -1.58 -5.81 -6.45
N GLN A 316 -2.05 -4.73 -7.09
CA GLN A 316 -1.85 -3.37 -6.60
C GLN A 316 -2.88 -2.95 -5.57
N GLY A 317 -2.44 -2.11 -4.62
CA GLY A 317 -3.31 -1.47 -3.66
C GLY A 317 -4.26 -0.51 -4.36
N LEU A 318 -5.48 -0.44 -3.86
CA LEU A 318 -6.53 0.46 -4.33
C LEU A 318 -6.81 1.53 -3.27
N PRO A 319 -6.93 2.82 -3.66
CA PRO A 319 -7.33 3.88 -2.74
C PRO A 319 -8.68 3.55 -2.09
N VAL A 320 -8.73 3.65 -0.77
CA VAL A 320 -9.89 3.22 0.02
C VAL A 320 -10.78 4.41 0.42
N LYS A 321 -12.09 4.22 0.28
CA LYS A 321 -13.13 5.06 0.88
C LYS A 321 -14.07 4.21 1.71
N PHE A 322 -14.47 4.73 2.87
CA PHE A 322 -15.48 4.10 3.71
C PHE A 322 -16.77 4.90 3.70
N SER A 323 -17.88 4.25 3.99
CA SER A 323 -19.14 4.87 4.40
C SER A 323 -19.51 4.41 5.80
N ASN A 324 -20.55 5.01 6.35
CA ASN A 324 -21.14 4.66 7.64
C ASN A 324 -20.16 4.80 8.82
N PHE A 325 -19.56 5.99 8.95
CA PHE A 325 -18.69 6.36 10.06
C PHE A 325 -18.85 7.83 10.44
N GLY A 326 -18.51 8.18 11.67
CA GLY A 326 -18.46 9.56 12.16
C GLY A 326 -17.03 10.11 12.27
N VAL A 327 -16.87 11.41 12.05
CA VAL A 327 -15.66 12.17 12.40
C VAL A 327 -16.12 13.49 13.02
N ALA A 328 -15.59 13.80 14.20
CA ALA A 328 -16.07 14.93 15.01
C ALA A 328 -17.61 14.88 15.19
N ASP A 329 -18.32 15.90 14.73
CA ASP A 329 -19.78 16.06 14.80
C ASP A 329 -20.51 15.61 13.52
N GLN A 330 -19.79 15.09 12.53
CA GLN A 330 -20.33 14.69 11.24
C GLN A 330 -20.41 13.17 11.11
N PHE A 331 -21.49 12.67 10.50
CA PHE A 331 -21.65 11.27 10.15
C PHE A 331 -21.77 11.12 8.63
N PHE A 332 -20.92 10.29 8.04
CA PHE A 332 -20.83 10.08 6.60
C PHE A 332 -21.53 8.80 6.20
N THR A 333 -22.64 8.90 5.47
CA THR A 333 -23.35 7.76 4.87
C THR A 333 -22.89 7.45 3.44
N ARG A 334 -22.07 8.34 2.86
CA ARG A 334 -21.47 8.20 1.54
C ARG A 334 -19.99 7.81 1.66
N PRO A 335 -19.39 7.19 0.63
CA PRO A 335 -17.96 6.91 0.60
C PRO A 335 -17.10 8.16 0.75
N MET A 336 -16.20 8.16 1.74
CA MET A 336 -15.26 9.21 2.08
C MET A 336 -13.90 8.60 2.41
N VAL A 337 -12.82 9.29 2.03
CA VAL A 337 -11.47 8.95 2.49
C VAL A 337 -11.37 9.28 3.99
N ILE A 338 -10.73 8.40 4.76
CA ILE A 338 -10.37 8.65 6.15
C ILE A 338 -8.88 9.04 6.17
N PRO A 339 -8.51 10.29 6.49
CA PRO A 339 -7.11 10.69 6.58
C PRO A 339 -6.42 10.13 7.82
N THR A 340 -5.11 10.03 7.76
CA THR A 340 -4.24 9.67 8.87
C THR A 340 -4.42 10.67 10.01
N ARG A 341 -4.27 10.17 11.24
CA ARG A 341 -4.51 10.88 12.51
C ARG A 341 -5.97 11.28 12.77
N THR A 342 -6.91 10.76 12.00
CA THR A 342 -8.34 11.01 12.24
C THR A 342 -8.88 10.09 13.33
N ILE A 343 -9.64 10.65 14.28
CA ILE A 343 -10.49 9.88 15.18
C ILE A 343 -11.82 9.61 14.48
N VAL A 344 -12.14 8.33 14.33
CA VAL A 344 -13.28 7.81 13.60
C VAL A 344 -14.20 7.09 14.57
N PHE A 345 -15.50 7.32 14.44
CA PHE A 345 -16.53 6.66 15.21
C PHE A 345 -17.27 5.65 14.32
N GLY A 346 -17.10 4.37 14.61
CA GLY A 346 -17.92 3.33 13.98
C GLY A 346 -19.36 3.37 14.49
N PRO A 347 -20.33 2.85 13.72
CA PRO A 347 -21.74 2.78 14.11
C PRO A 347 -21.90 1.96 15.41
N GLU A 348 -22.96 2.19 16.19
CA GLU A 348 -23.17 1.44 17.44
C GLU A 348 -23.79 0.04 17.20
N GLU A 349 -24.63 -0.12 16.17
CA GLU A 349 -25.26 -1.39 15.80
C GLU A 349 -24.83 -1.87 14.40
N PRO A 350 -24.85 -3.19 14.12
CA PRO A 350 -24.69 -3.70 12.76
C PRO A 350 -25.88 -3.25 11.89
N ALA A 351 -25.56 -2.72 10.70
CA ALA A 351 -26.56 -2.37 9.69
C ALA A 351 -27.13 -3.60 8.97
#